data_AF-A0A7Z0MP30-F1
#
_entry.id   AF-A0A7Z0MP30-F1
#
_cell.length_a   1.000
_cell.length_b   1.000
_cell.length_c   1.000
_cell.angle_alpha   90.00
_cell.angle_beta   90.00
_cell.angle_gamma   90.00
#
_symmetry.space_group_name_H-M   'P 1'
#
loop_
_entity.id
_entity.type
_entity.pdbx_description
1 polymer ?
#
loop_
_entity_poly.entity_id
_entity_poly.type
_entity_poly.pdbx_seq_one_letter_code
_entity_poly.pdbx_strand_id
1 'polypeptide(L)'
;MERKSKVTQAAVNAACDQLQTDSKNVTVNAVISITGGSFSTVGAMVKAWKEEQAAHVAPLMQMPESVTNAMHKAAFDIWAAASTLAGESVERIQHEAGEAITKAKAELSEYAGEVSRLERELEQANIKAVELQKNVDAAQEKAVKITSEMRVMLQSFKKKIIN
;
A
#
# COMPACT_ATOMS: atom_id res chain seq x y z
N MET A 1 69.13 -25.76 23.62
CA MET A 1 68.63 -24.57 22.89
C MET A 1 68.06 -25.03 21.56
N GLU A 2 66.76 -25.24 21.48
CA GLU A 2 66.09 -25.61 20.24
C GLU A 2 66.12 -24.44 19.25
N ARG A 3 66.59 -24.68 18.03
CA ARG A 3 66.56 -23.68 16.96
C ARG A 3 65.10 -23.44 16.58
N LYS A 4 64.54 -22.28 16.92
CA LYS A 4 63.25 -21.81 16.39
C LYS A 4 63.29 -21.90 14.86
N SER A 5 62.40 -22.68 14.29
CA SER A 5 62.25 -22.91 12.85
C SER A 5 62.14 -21.58 12.10
N LYS A 6 62.94 -21.41 11.04
CA LYS A 6 62.86 -20.23 10.16
C LYS A 6 61.52 -20.25 9.42
N VAL A 7 60.80 -19.13 9.42
CA VAL A 7 59.59 -18.97 8.60
C VAL A 7 59.98 -19.08 7.11
N THR A 8 59.12 -19.71 6.30
CA THR A 8 59.37 -19.95 4.88
C THR A 8 58.40 -19.15 4.01
N GLN A 9 58.82 -18.81 2.78
CA GLN A 9 57.98 -18.10 1.81
C GLN A 9 56.69 -18.89 1.50
N ALA A 10 56.78 -20.22 1.38
CA ALA A 10 55.62 -21.08 1.12
C ALA A 10 54.57 -21.00 2.24
N ALA A 11 54.99 -20.95 3.51
CA ALA A 11 54.08 -20.80 4.64
C ALA A 11 53.41 -19.42 4.66
N VAL A 12 54.16 -18.37 4.32
CA VAL A 12 53.64 -17.00 4.19
C VAL A 12 52.63 -16.90 3.05
N ASN A 13 52.92 -17.48 1.88
CA ASN A 13 51.99 -17.51 0.75
C ASN A 13 50.67 -18.20 1.12
N ALA A 14 50.74 -19.40 1.73
CA ALA A 14 49.55 -20.13 2.17
C ALA A 14 48.71 -19.34 3.19
N ALA A 15 49.34 -18.62 4.11
CA ALA A 15 48.66 -17.76 5.06
C ALA A 15 48.00 -16.53 4.40
N CYS A 16 48.67 -15.92 3.40
CA CYS A 16 48.10 -14.84 2.60
C CYS A 16 46.88 -15.32 1.80
N ASP A 17 46.96 -16.49 1.16
CA ASP A 17 45.88 -17.08 0.36
C ASP A 17 44.66 -17.44 1.23
N GLN A 18 44.91 -17.96 2.44
CA GLN A 18 43.85 -18.22 3.41
C GLN A 18 43.14 -16.93 3.84
N LEU A 19 43.89 -15.87 4.15
CA LEU A 19 43.32 -14.57 4.50
C LEU A 19 42.50 -13.97 3.35
N GLN A 20 42.96 -14.14 2.11
CA GLN A 20 42.23 -13.69 0.91
C GLN A 20 40.92 -14.47 0.71
N THR A 21 40.95 -15.80 0.89
CA THR A 21 39.76 -16.67 0.80
C THR A 21 38.72 -16.30 1.86
N ASP A 22 39.18 -15.97 3.07
CA ASP A 22 38.36 -15.51 4.18
C ASP A 22 37.82 -14.08 4.01
N SER A 23 38.12 -13.39 2.89
CA SER A 23 37.81 -11.97 2.67
C SER A 23 38.37 -11.03 3.74
N LYS A 24 39.52 -11.40 4.34
CA LYS A 24 40.23 -10.62 5.35
C LYS A 24 41.43 -9.89 4.75
N ASN A 25 41.79 -8.75 5.34
CA ASN A 25 42.94 -7.96 4.90
C ASN A 25 44.27 -8.71 5.14
N VAL A 26 45.04 -8.92 4.08
CA VAL A 26 46.40 -9.50 4.14
C VAL A 26 47.39 -8.45 4.68
N THR A 27 47.40 -8.30 5.99
CA THR A 27 48.34 -7.46 6.75
C THR A 27 49.50 -8.30 7.26
N VAL A 28 50.70 -7.70 7.38
CA VAL A 28 51.89 -8.40 7.88
C VAL A 28 51.64 -8.99 9.28
N ASN A 29 50.90 -8.27 10.14
CA ASN A 29 50.53 -8.76 11.48
C ASN A 29 49.60 -9.97 11.43
N ALA A 30 48.60 -9.97 10.54
CA ALA A 30 47.69 -11.11 10.39
C ALA A 30 48.43 -12.37 9.91
N VAL A 31 49.39 -12.19 9.00
CA VAL A 31 50.23 -13.30 8.52
C VAL A 31 51.15 -13.81 9.63
N ILE A 32 51.78 -12.91 10.41
CA ILE A 32 52.61 -13.30 11.57
C ILE A 32 51.80 -14.09 12.60
N SER A 33 50.54 -13.73 12.84
CA SER A 33 49.67 -14.50 13.75
C SER A 33 49.43 -15.93 13.30
N ILE A 34 49.58 -16.23 12.00
CA ILE A 34 49.38 -17.56 11.41
C ILE A 34 50.71 -18.31 11.29
N THR A 35 51.77 -17.66 10.79
CA THR A 35 53.05 -18.32 10.46
C THR A 35 54.13 -18.16 11.54
N GLY A 36 53.98 -17.19 12.43
CA GLY A 36 55.06 -16.68 13.28
C GLY A 36 56.11 -15.89 12.48
N GLY A 37 57.23 -15.57 13.13
CA GLY A 37 58.35 -14.84 12.52
C GLY A 37 58.43 -13.37 12.93
N SER A 38 59.52 -12.71 12.53
CA SER A 38 59.69 -11.27 12.77
C SER A 38 59.00 -10.44 11.69
N PHE A 39 58.57 -9.23 12.05
CA PHE A 39 57.92 -8.29 11.14
C PHE A 39 58.73 -7.97 9.89
N SER A 40 60.05 -7.83 10.03
CA SER A 40 60.94 -7.56 8.90
C SER A 40 61.03 -8.73 7.92
N THR A 41 61.09 -9.96 8.42
CA THR A 41 61.20 -11.17 7.57
C THR A 41 59.87 -11.48 6.89
N VAL A 42 58.76 -11.52 7.64
CA VAL A 42 57.43 -11.77 7.05
C VAL A 42 57.00 -10.63 6.15
N GLY A 43 57.33 -9.38 6.49
CA GLY A 43 57.01 -8.21 5.66
C GLY A 43 57.63 -8.28 4.27
N ALA A 44 58.88 -8.72 4.14
CA ALA A 44 59.52 -8.94 2.85
C ALA A 44 58.83 -10.05 2.03
N MET A 45 58.45 -11.15 2.70
CA MET A 45 57.78 -12.29 2.07
C MET A 45 56.35 -11.97 1.61
N VAL A 46 55.59 -11.22 2.43
CA VAL A 46 54.24 -10.74 2.07
C VAL A 46 54.31 -9.74 0.91
N LYS A 47 55.34 -8.90 0.87
CA LYS A 47 55.56 -7.97 -0.25
C LYS A 47 55.81 -8.74 -1.55
N ALA A 48 56.68 -9.75 -1.53
CA ALA A 48 56.93 -10.61 -2.69
C ALA A 48 55.65 -11.31 -3.17
N TRP A 49 54.83 -11.85 -2.26
CA TRP A 49 53.54 -12.42 -2.60
C TRP A 49 52.60 -11.39 -3.25
N LYS A 50 52.53 -10.15 -2.73
CA LYS A 50 51.70 -9.09 -3.34
C LYS A 50 52.15 -8.72 -4.75
N GLU A 51 53.46 -8.70 -4.98
CA GLU A 51 54.05 -8.43 -6.30
C GLU A 51 53.75 -9.57 -7.28
N GLU A 52 53.83 -10.82 -6.83
CA GLU A 52 53.47 -12.00 -7.61
C GLU A 52 51.97 -12.03 -7.96
N GLN A 53 51.09 -11.73 -6.99
CA GLN A 53 49.66 -11.60 -7.21
C GLN A 53 49.33 -10.45 -8.16
N ALA A 54 50.00 -9.29 -8.04
CA ALA A 54 49.81 -8.17 -8.96
C ALA A 54 50.25 -8.54 -10.40
N ALA A 55 51.33 -9.32 -10.54
CA ALA A 55 51.78 -9.83 -11.84
C ALA A 55 50.83 -10.90 -12.42
N HIS A 56 50.16 -11.70 -11.58
CA HIS A 56 49.17 -12.68 -12.00
C HIS A 56 47.80 -12.05 -12.32
N VAL A 57 47.44 -10.92 -11.70
CA VAL A 57 46.18 -10.20 -11.93
C VAL A 57 46.24 -9.29 -13.17
N ALA A 58 47.42 -8.99 -13.71
CA ALA A 58 47.58 -8.37 -15.02
C ALA A 58 47.67 -9.46 -16.11
N PRO A 59 46.53 -9.92 -16.66
CA PRO A 59 45.62 -9.08 -17.45
C PRO A 59 44.16 -9.16 -16.96
N LEU A 60 43.53 -7.99 -16.79
CA LEU A 60 42.07 -7.88 -16.79
C LEU A 60 41.53 -8.52 -18.08
N MET A 61 40.89 -9.68 -17.98
CA MET A 61 40.05 -10.22 -19.05
C MET A 61 38.97 -9.18 -19.34
N GLN A 62 39.19 -8.35 -20.36
CA GLN A 62 38.15 -7.47 -20.88
C GLN A 62 37.06 -8.37 -21.44
N MET A 63 35.84 -8.20 -20.95
CA MET A 63 34.68 -8.90 -21.47
C MET A 63 34.57 -8.61 -22.98
N PRO A 64 34.47 -9.64 -23.84
CA PRO A 64 34.42 -9.42 -25.28
C PRO A 64 33.31 -8.45 -25.64
N GLU A 65 33.58 -7.54 -26.58
CA GLU A 65 32.63 -6.50 -26.98
C GLU A 65 31.26 -7.07 -27.41
N SER A 66 31.27 -8.26 -28.03
CA SER A 66 30.07 -9.00 -28.39
C SER A 66 29.17 -9.34 -27.20
N VAL A 67 29.77 -9.69 -26.05
CA VAL A 67 29.04 -10.00 -24.81
C VAL A 67 28.47 -8.72 -24.21
N THR A 68 29.26 -7.65 -24.15
CA THR A 68 28.81 -6.35 -23.66
C THR A 68 27.65 -5.80 -24.48
N ASN A 69 27.74 -5.88 -25.81
CA ASN A 69 26.67 -5.46 -26.71
C ASN A 69 25.41 -6.30 -26.56
N ALA A 70 25.56 -7.63 -26.38
CA ALA A 70 24.43 -8.51 -26.10
C ALA A 70 23.74 -8.16 -24.76
N MET A 71 24.52 -7.85 -23.73
CA MET A 71 23.97 -7.42 -22.43
C MET A 71 23.22 -6.09 -22.53
N HIS A 72 23.78 -5.08 -23.22
CA HIS A 72 23.09 -3.81 -23.42
C HIS A 72 21.78 -3.97 -24.19
N LYS A 73 21.79 -4.78 -25.25
CA LYS A 73 20.57 -5.07 -26.01
C LYS A 73 19.52 -5.75 -25.15
N ALA A 74 19.91 -6.79 -24.40
CA ALA A 74 18.99 -7.49 -23.51
C ALA A 74 18.42 -6.54 -22.43
N ALA A 75 19.25 -5.68 -21.85
CA ALA A 75 18.79 -4.69 -20.86
C ALA A 75 17.78 -3.71 -21.48
N PHE A 76 18.02 -3.25 -22.71
CA PHE A 76 17.09 -2.39 -23.44
C PHE A 76 15.76 -3.10 -23.72
N ASP A 77 15.82 -4.32 -24.23
CA ASP A 77 14.63 -5.10 -24.58
C ASP A 77 13.78 -5.41 -23.33
N ILE A 78 14.42 -5.75 -22.21
CA ILE A 78 13.75 -5.96 -20.91
C ILE A 78 13.10 -4.67 -20.43
N TRP A 79 13.83 -3.55 -20.48
CA TRP A 79 13.31 -2.26 -20.03
C TRP A 79 12.12 -1.80 -20.88
N ALA A 80 12.22 -1.95 -22.21
CA ALA A 80 11.15 -1.61 -23.14
C ALA A 80 9.89 -2.46 -22.85
N ALA A 81 10.04 -3.78 -22.74
CA ALA A 81 8.93 -4.68 -22.43
C ALA A 81 8.28 -4.35 -21.07
N ALA A 82 9.10 -4.11 -20.03
CA ALA A 82 8.61 -3.74 -18.71
C ALA A 82 7.88 -2.39 -18.73
N SER A 83 8.39 -1.41 -19.47
CA SER A 83 7.80 -0.07 -19.60
C SER A 83 6.46 -0.13 -20.34
N THR A 84 6.38 -0.91 -21.43
CA THR A 84 5.12 -1.13 -22.16
C THR A 84 4.08 -1.79 -21.26
N LEU A 85 4.44 -2.88 -20.59
CA LEU A 85 3.51 -3.59 -19.70
C LEU A 85 3.01 -2.69 -18.56
N ALA A 86 3.91 -1.88 -17.98
CA ALA A 86 3.54 -0.92 -16.94
C ALA A 86 2.60 0.16 -17.51
N GLY A 87 2.88 0.69 -18.71
CA GLY A 87 2.03 1.65 -19.40
C GLY A 87 0.62 1.10 -19.64
N GLU A 88 0.51 -0.08 -20.23
CA GLU A 88 -0.78 -0.77 -20.47
C GLU A 88 -1.55 -1.00 -19.17
N SER A 89 -0.86 -1.41 -18.10
CA SER A 89 -1.50 -1.59 -16.79
C SER A 89 -2.04 -0.28 -16.22
N VAL A 90 -1.30 0.82 -16.35
CA VAL A 90 -1.73 2.14 -15.87
C VAL A 90 -2.93 2.63 -16.68
N GLU A 91 -2.88 2.54 -18.00
CA GLU A 91 -3.99 2.93 -18.87
C GLU A 91 -5.26 2.14 -18.56
N ARG A 92 -5.14 0.81 -18.41
CA ARG A 92 -6.26 -0.06 -18.03
C ARG A 92 -6.86 0.34 -16.68
N ILE A 93 -6.04 0.55 -15.66
CA ILE A 93 -6.51 0.95 -14.32
C ILE A 93 -7.20 2.33 -14.38
N GLN A 94 -6.65 3.28 -15.13
CA GLN A 94 -7.26 4.60 -15.29
C GLN A 94 -8.63 4.51 -15.98
N HIS A 95 -8.73 3.68 -17.02
CA HIS A 95 -9.99 3.45 -17.73
C HIS A 95 -11.05 2.81 -16.81
N GLU A 96 -10.72 1.70 -16.16
CA GLU A 96 -11.62 0.98 -15.25
C GLU A 96 -12.07 1.89 -14.08
N ALA A 97 -11.15 2.67 -13.51
CA ALA A 97 -11.48 3.63 -12.46
C ALA A 97 -12.39 4.76 -12.97
N GLY A 98 -12.13 5.28 -14.18
CA GLY A 98 -12.96 6.30 -14.82
C GLY A 98 -14.39 5.83 -15.06
N GLU A 99 -14.55 4.59 -15.56
CA GLU A 99 -15.86 3.96 -15.74
C GLU A 99 -16.57 3.74 -14.40
N ALA A 100 -15.86 3.22 -13.40
CA ALA A 100 -16.42 3.01 -12.06
C ALA A 100 -16.89 4.31 -11.41
N ILE A 101 -16.11 5.39 -11.52
CA ILE A 101 -16.49 6.72 -11.01
C ILE A 101 -17.71 7.24 -11.76
N THR A 102 -17.75 7.09 -13.08
CA THR A 102 -18.87 7.56 -13.91
C THR A 102 -20.15 6.83 -13.54
N LYS A 103 -20.09 5.50 -13.39
CA LYS A 103 -21.21 4.66 -12.95
C LYS A 103 -21.69 5.05 -11.55
N ALA A 104 -20.76 5.18 -10.58
CA ALA A 104 -21.10 5.57 -9.21
C ALA A 104 -21.76 6.96 -9.15
N LYS A 105 -21.32 7.92 -9.98
CA LYS A 105 -21.95 9.24 -10.08
C LYS A 105 -23.36 9.17 -10.65
N ALA A 106 -23.59 8.33 -11.67
CA ALA A 106 -24.91 8.14 -12.24
C ALA A 106 -25.87 7.53 -11.21
N GLU A 107 -25.45 6.45 -10.53
CA GLU A 107 -26.24 5.82 -9.46
C GLU A 107 -26.55 6.79 -8.32
N LEU A 108 -25.55 7.57 -7.87
CA LEU A 108 -25.75 8.58 -6.84
C LEU A 108 -26.77 9.64 -7.27
N SER A 109 -26.72 10.10 -8.52
CA SER A 109 -27.67 11.08 -9.05
C SER A 109 -29.09 10.51 -9.11
N GLU A 110 -29.24 9.24 -9.46
CA GLU A 110 -30.53 8.55 -9.49
C GLU A 110 -31.12 8.46 -8.08
N TYR A 111 -30.33 7.97 -7.10
CA TYR A 111 -30.77 7.88 -5.72
C TYR A 111 -31.09 9.25 -5.12
N ALA A 112 -30.29 10.28 -5.40
CA ALA A 112 -30.57 11.64 -4.94
C ALA A 112 -31.90 12.17 -5.52
N GLY A 113 -32.19 11.89 -6.79
CA GLY A 113 -33.46 12.22 -7.42
C GLY A 113 -34.64 11.52 -6.75
N GLU A 114 -34.49 10.23 -6.44
CA GLU A 114 -35.54 9.44 -5.79
C GLU A 114 -35.79 9.87 -4.35
N VAL A 115 -34.73 10.18 -3.59
CA VAL A 115 -34.86 10.77 -2.24
C VAL A 115 -35.65 12.07 -2.30
N SER A 116 -35.30 12.97 -3.23
CA SER A 116 -36.03 14.24 -3.39
C SER A 116 -37.50 14.06 -3.81
N ARG A 117 -37.83 12.99 -4.55
CA ARG A 117 -39.21 12.62 -4.86
C ARG A 117 -39.94 12.18 -3.59
N LEU A 118 -39.37 11.26 -2.85
CA LEU A 118 -39.94 10.72 -1.62
C LEU A 118 -40.13 11.79 -0.54
N GLU A 119 -39.18 12.71 -0.38
CA GLU A 119 -39.30 13.85 0.53
C GLU A 119 -40.49 14.74 0.19
N ARG A 120 -40.73 15.01 -1.10
CA ARG A 120 -41.90 15.78 -1.55
C ARG A 120 -43.21 15.04 -1.30
N GLU A 121 -43.24 13.73 -1.52
CA GLU A 121 -44.42 12.92 -1.24
C GLU A 121 -44.73 12.86 0.25
N LEU A 122 -43.71 12.73 1.09
CA LEU A 122 -43.83 12.76 2.54
C LEU A 122 -44.40 14.11 3.01
N GLU A 123 -43.89 15.22 2.48
CA GLU A 123 -44.39 16.56 2.81
C GLU A 123 -45.87 16.71 2.42
N GLN A 124 -46.24 16.29 1.20
CA GLN A 124 -47.64 16.33 0.76
C GLN A 124 -48.55 15.44 1.61
N ALA A 125 -48.08 14.26 2.02
CA ALA A 125 -48.82 13.37 2.90
C ALA A 125 -49.02 14.00 4.30
N ASN A 126 -48.00 14.66 4.83
CA ASN A 126 -48.07 15.38 6.11
C ASN A 126 -49.09 16.52 6.05
N ILE A 127 -49.09 17.33 4.98
CA ILE A 127 -50.06 18.40 4.79
C ILE A 127 -51.50 17.83 4.79
N LYS A 128 -51.74 16.76 4.03
CA LYS A 128 -53.05 16.09 3.98
C LYS A 128 -53.46 15.52 5.33
N ALA A 129 -52.52 14.92 6.07
CA ALA A 129 -52.79 14.38 7.39
C ALA A 129 -53.22 15.47 8.38
N VAL A 130 -52.53 16.62 8.36
CA VAL A 130 -52.89 17.79 9.19
C VAL A 130 -54.27 18.33 8.80
N GLU A 131 -54.59 18.42 7.51
CA GLU A 131 -55.89 18.88 7.04
C GLU A 131 -57.02 17.93 7.44
N LEU A 132 -56.82 16.62 7.28
CA LEU A 132 -57.76 15.60 7.73
C LEU A 132 -57.97 15.65 9.24
N GLN A 133 -56.91 15.84 10.02
CA GLN A 133 -57.02 15.97 11.47
C GLN A 133 -57.89 17.17 11.86
N LYS A 134 -57.66 18.34 11.23
CA LYS A 134 -58.50 19.53 11.45
C LYS A 134 -59.98 19.27 11.11
N ASN A 135 -60.24 18.56 10.02
CA ASN A 135 -61.60 18.21 9.61
C ASN A 135 -62.27 17.25 10.59
N VAL A 136 -61.54 16.26 11.11
CA VAL A 136 -62.00 15.34 12.15
C VAL A 136 -62.31 16.10 13.44
N ASP A 137 -61.41 16.98 13.89
CA ASP A 137 -61.60 17.78 15.10
C ASP A 137 -62.84 18.68 14.99
N ALA A 138 -63.02 19.36 13.85
CA ALA A 138 -64.18 20.20 13.60
C ALA A 138 -65.49 19.40 13.51
N ALA A 139 -65.47 18.21 12.93
CA ALA A 139 -66.62 17.31 12.89
C ALA A 139 -66.99 16.81 14.29
N GLN A 140 -65.99 16.47 15.11
CA GLN A 140 -66.16 16.03 16.48
C GLN A 140 -66.72 17.15 17.36
N GLU A 141 -66.24 18.38 17.22
CA GLU A 141 -66.78 19.54 17.94
C GLU A 141 -68.26 19.77 17.61
N LYS A 142 -68.64 19.71 16.32
CA LYS A 142 -70.04 19.81 15.88
C LYS A 142 -70.89 18.68 16.47
N ALA A 143 -70.39 17.44 16.45
CA ALA A 143 -71.11 16.30 17.00
C ALA A 143 -71.34 16.44 18.52
N VAL A 144 -70.33 16.92 19.26
CA VAL A 144 -70.44 17.21 20.70
C VAL A 144 -71.48 18.31 20.95
N LYS A 145 -71.49 19.38 20.15
CA LYS A 145 -72.46 20.47 20.26
C LYS A 145 -73.89 20.00 19.99
N ILE A 146 -74.13 19.26 18.90
CA ILE A 146 -75.45 18.70 18.60
C ILE A 146 -75.92 17.77 19.72
N THR A 147 -75.01 16.94 20.25
CA THR A 147 -75.34 16.01 21.35
C THR A 147 -75.71 16.76 22.63
N SER A 148 -75.02 17.86 22.95
CA SER A 148 -75.32 18.68 24.13
C SER A 148 -76.64 19.44 23.98
N GLU A 149 -76.92 20.01 22.80
CA GLU A 149 -78.19 20.67 22.47
C GLU A 149 -79.37 19.68 22.56
N MET A 150 -79.22 18.49 21.97
CA MET A 150 -80.22 17.42 22.04
C MET A 150 -80.51 17.02 23.49
N ARG A 151 -79.46 16.90 24.34
CA ARG A 151 -79.61 16.60 25.77
C ARG A 151 -80.43 17.67 26.49
N VAL A 152 -80.16 18.96 26.24
CA VAL A 152 -80.89 20.08 26.84
C VAL A 152 -82.36 20.07 26.40
N MET A 153 -82.62 19.81 25.10
CA MET A 153 -83.98 19.71 24.57
C MET A 153 -84.77 18.55 25.21
N LEU A 154 -84.16 17.38 25.37
CA LEU A 154 -84.80 16.24 26.03
C LEU A 154 -85.11 16.53 27.50
N GLN A 155 -84.24 17.24 28.21
CA GLN A 155 -84.49 17.64 29.59
C GLN A 155 -85.66 18.62 29.71
N SER A 156 -85.73 19.61 28.81
CA SER A 156 -86.84 20.58 28.80
C SER A 156 -88.17 19.92 28.45
N PHE A 157 -88.17 18.99 27.48
CA PHE A 157 -89.35 18.22 27.10
C PHE A 157 -89.85 17.33 28.24
N LYS A 158 -88.96 16.59 28.91
CA LYS A 158 -89.32 15.80 30.10
C LYS A 158 -89.94 16.64 31.20
N LYS A 159 -89.38 17.82 31.49
CA LYS A 159 -89.92 18.74 32.51
C LYS A 159 -91.34 19.24 32.16
N LYS A 160 -91.65 19.38 30.87
CA LYS A 160 -92.95 19.85 30.39
C LYS A 160 -94.04 18.77 30.41
N ILE A 161 -93.68 17.49 30.48
CA ILE A 161 -94.62 16.36 30.56
C ILE A 161 -95.01 16.04 32.02
N ILE A 162 -94.16 16.40 32.99
CA ILE A 162 -94.33 16.07 34.41
C ILE A 162 -95.09 17.16 35.18
N ASN A 163 -95.21 18.37 34.62
CA ASN A 163 -96.04 19.48 35.13
C ASN A 163 -97.33 19.60 34.32
#